data_AF-A0A6N4SVM2-F1
#
_entry.id   AF-A0A6N4SVM2-F1
#
_cell.length_a   1.000
_cell.length_b   1.000
_cell.length_c   1.000
_cell.angle_alpha   90.00
_cell.angle_beta   90.00
_cell.angle_gamma   90.00
#
_symmetry.space_group_name_H-M   'P 1'
#
loop_
_entity.id
_entity.type
_entity.pdbx_description
1 polymer ?
#
loop_
_entity_poly.entity_id
_entity_poly.type
_entity_poly.pdbx_seq_one_letter_code
_entity_poly.pdbx_strand_id
1 'polypeptide(L)' 'MQLKRDIILEKCDVIILISADSDIVPPIDLIREIKPEQKIVVGFPSLRFSYDLQNKANSSIILKNFELRFNLHCCQVL' A
#
# COMPACT_ATOMS: atom_id res chain seq x y z
N MET A 1 6.56 -11.96 4.33
CA MET A 1 7.56 -12.20 3.26
C MET A 1 6.98 -12.79 1.96
N GLN A 2 5.65 -12.92 1.78
CA GLN A 2 5.05 -13.43 0.53
C GLN A 2 5.17 -12.45 -0.65
N LEU A 3 4.84 -11.17 -0.45
CA LEU A 3 4.74 -10.16 -1.52
C LEU A 3 6.00 -10.05 -2.39
N LYS A 4 7.19 -10.12 -1.78
CA LYS A 4 8.47 -10.05 -2.50
C LYS A 4 8.65 -11.22 -3.48
N ARG A 5 8.25 -12.42 -3.08
CA ARG A 5 8.43 -13.63 -3.89
C ARG A 5 7.55 -13.61 -5.14
N ASP A 6 6.32 -13.14 -5.02
CA ASP A 6 5.39 -13.09 -6.15
C ASP A 6 5.79 -12.05 -7.20
N ILE A 7 6.43 -10.96 -6.78
CA ILE A 7 6.98 -9.92 -7.65
C ILE A 7 8.20 -10.45 -8.41
N ILE A 8 9.12 -11.13 -7.71
CA ILE A 8 10.31 -11.73 -8.31
C ILE A 8 9.94 -12.82 -9.33
N LEU A 9 8.89 -13.59 -9.06
CA LEU A 9 8.39 -14.63 -9.97
C LEU A 9 7.50 -14.08 -11.10
N GLU A 10 7.37 -12.76 -11.22
CA GLU A 10 6.53 -12.08 -12.20
C GLU A 10 5.06 -12.55 -12.21
N LYS A 11 4.55 -13.01 -11.07
CA LYS A 11 3.17 -13.51 -10.93
C LYS A 11 2.16 -12.41 -10.60
N CYS A 12 2.59 -11.15 -10.61
CA CYS A 12 1.79 -10.02 -10.20
C CYS A 12 2.01 -8.84 -11.14
N ASP A 13 0.95 -8.43 -11.83
CA ASP A 13 0.98 -7.28 -12.75
C ASP A 13 0.65 -5.95 -12.05
N VAL A 14 -0.25 -6.01 -11.06
CA VAL A 14 -0.73 -4.84 -10.32
C VAL A 14 -0.83 -5.19 -8.84
N ILE A 15 -0.22 -4.34 -8.02
CA ILE A 15 -0.29 -4.41 -6.56
C ILE A 15 -1.28 -3.36 -6.10
N ILE A 16 -2.30 -3.77 -5.35
CA ILE A 16 -3.24 -2.88 -4.68
C ILE A 16 -2.93 -2.96 -3.18
N LEU A 17 -2.44 -1.86 -2.61
CA LEU A 17 -2.11 -1.76 -1.20
C LEU A 17 -3.14 -0.90 -0.49
N ILE A 18 -3.86 -1.46 0.49
CA ILE A 18 -4.77 -0.68 1.33
C ILE A 18 -4.08 -0.41 2.66
N SER A 19 -3.51 0.78 2.82
CA SER A 19 -2.85 1.20 4.05
C SER A 19 -2.63 2.71 4.06
N ALA A 20 -2.45 3.27 5.26
CA ALA A 20 -1.95 4.61 5.47
C ALA A 20 -0.64 4.63 6.27
N ASP A 21 -0.06 3.46 6.53
CA ASP A 21 1.13 3.32 7.36
C ASP A 21 2.41 3.58 6.54
N SER A 22 3.27 4.46 7.06
CA SER A 22 4.59 4.75 6.49
C SER A 22 5.53 3.55 6.55
N ASP A 23 5.30 2.58 7.43
CA ASP A 23 6.17 1.40 7.57
C ASP A 23 6.15 0.49 6.32
N ILE A 24 5.20 0.71 5.40
CA ILE A 24 5.12 0.00 4.11
C ILE A 24 5.99 0.66 3.02
N VAL A 25 6.58 1.81 3.30
CA VAL A 25 7.48 2.51 2.38
C VAL A 25 8.73 1.69 2.02
N PRO A 26 9.52 1.14 2.97
CA PRO A 26 10.72 0.36 2.62
C PRO A 26 10.43 -0.89 1.77
N PRO A 27 9.34 -1.66 2.00
CA PRO A 27 8.93 -2.71 1.08
C PRO A 27 8.67 -2.23 -0.35
N ILE A 28 8.06 -1.06 -0.54
CA ILE A 28 7.80 -0.49 -1.87
C ILE A 28 9.10 -0.07 -2.55
N ASP A 29 10.03 0.52 -1.81
CA ASP A 29 11.34 0.90 -2.35
C ASP A 29 12.07 -0.33 -2.90
N LEU A 30 12.09 -1.44 -2.15
CA LEU A 30 12.71 -2.67 -2.62
C LEU A 30 12.02 -3.23 -3.88
N ILE A 31 10.69 -3.13 -3.96
CA ILE A 31 9.95 -3.56 -5.15
C ILE A 31 10.35 -2.70 -6.35
N ARG A 32 10.51 -1.39 -6.17
CA ARG A 32 10.96 -0.48 -7.22
C ARG A 32 12.39 -0.75 -7.67
N GLU A 33 13.27 -1.15 -6.75
CA GLU A 33 14.63 -1.56 -7.10
C GLU A 33 14.65 -2.84 -7.96
N ILE A 34 13.80 -3.82 -7.63
CA ILE A 34 13.75 -5.11 -8.35
C ILE A 34 12.99 -4.99 -9.68
N LYS A 35 11.86 -4.27 -9.68
CA LYS A 35 10.96 -4.13 -10.83
C LYS A 35 10.39 -2.69 -10.88
N PRO A 36 11.15 -1.73 -11.44
CA PRO A 36 10.76 -0.31 -11.48
C PRO A 36 9.38 -0.07 -12.09
N GLU A 37 9.05 -0.84 -13.13
CA GLU A 37 7.80 -0.77 -13.89
C GLU A 37 6.58 -1.40 -13.19
N GLN A 38 6.76 -2.02 -12.01
CA GLN A 38 5.65 -2.65 -11.29
C GLN A 38 4.58 -1.62 -10.94
N LYS A 39 3.33 -1.89 -11.32
CA LYS A 39 2.21 -0.98 -11.01
C LYS A 39 1.78 -1.16 -9.56
N ILE A 40 1.80 -0.08 -8.79
CA ILE A 40 1.42 -0.02 -7.39
C ILE A 40 0.34 1.06 -7.22
N VAL A 41 -0.83 0.65 -6.72
CA VAL A 41 -1.96 1.54 -6.40
C VAL A 41 -2.19 1.49 -4.90
N VAL A 42 -2.24 2.65 -4.25
CA VAL A 42 -2.46 2.74 -2.80
C VAL A 42 -3.87 3.24 -2.49
N GLY A 43 -4.63 2.44 -1.74
CA GLY A 43 -5.89 2.82 -1.14
C GLY A 43 -5.69 3.32 0.29
N PHE A 44 -5.95 4.60 0.52
CA PHE A 44 -5.92 5.18 1.86
C PHE A 44 -7.27 5.00 2.56
N PRO A 45 -7.33 4.44 3.78
CA PRO A 45 -8.54 4.50 4.59
C PRO A 45 -8.90 5.97 4.86
N SER A 46 -10.19 6.32 4.77
CA SER A 46 -10.73 7.69 4.73
C SER A 46 -10.11 8.73 5.67
N LEU A 47 -9.68 8.33 6.87
CA LEU A 47 -9.18 9.24 7.91
C LEU A 47 -7.64 9.24 8.05
N ARG A 48 -6.92 8.38 7.34
CA ARG A 48 -5.45 8.30 7.44
C ARG A 48 -4.82 8.34 6.06
N PHE A 49 -3.74 9.10 5.95
CA PHE A 49 -3.04 9.31 4.70
C PHE A 49 -1.54 9.50 4.96
N SER A 50 -0.69 8.93 4.11
CA SER A 50 0.76 9.10 4.16
C SER A 50 1.25 9.70 2.84
N TYR A 51 1.87 10.89 2.94
CA TYR A 51 2.38 11.62 1.78
C TYR A 51 3.52 10.87 1.10
N ASP A 52 4.43 10.28 1.89
CA ASP A 52 5.55 9.49 1.38
C ASP A 52 5.06 8.27 0.61
N LEU A 53 4.02 7.61 1.13
CA LEU A 53 3.43 6.45 0.49
C LEU A 53 2.73 6.81 -0.82
N GLN A 54 2.04 7.96 -0.87
CA GLN A 54 1.43 8.47 -2.09
C GLN A 54 2.46 8.75 -3.18
N ASN A 55 3.57 9.40 -2.82
CA ASN A 55 4.60 9.78 -3.78
C ASN A 55 5.32 8.59 -4.41
N LYS A 56 5.36 7.44 -3.73
CA LYS A 56 6.01 6.22 -4.21
C LYS A 56 5.08 5.31 -5.01
N ALA A 57 3.77 5.51 -4.88
CA ALA A 57 2.76 4.79 -5.64
C ALA A 57 2.59 5.39 -7.03
N ASN A 58 2.13 4.58 -8.00
CA ASN A 58 1.74 5.10 -9.31
C ASN A 58 0.42 5.88 -9.25
N SER A 59 -0.47 5.48 -8.34
CA SER A 59 -1.74 6.15 -8.12
C SER A 59 -2.22 5.93 -6.69
N SER A 60 -3.07 6.83 -6.22
CA SER A 60 -3.70 6.70 -4.90
C SER A 60 -5.19 6.98 -4.96
N ILE A 61 -5.95 6.26 -4.14
CA ILE A 61 -7.39 6.42 -3.99
C ILE A 61 -7.73 6.57 -2.51
N ILE A 62 -8.62 7.50 -2.18
CA ILE A 62 -9.17 7.62 -0.82
C ILE A 62 -10.43 6.78 -0.76
N LEU A 63 -10.44 5.78 0.11
CA LEU A 63 -11.59 4.90 0.33
C LEU A 63 -12.62 5.60 1.22
N LYS A 64 -13.52 6.36 0.59
CA LYS A 64 -14.67 7.02 1.25
C LYS A 64 -15.78 6.00 1.57
N ASN A 65 -16.63 6.30 2.55
CA ASN A 65 -17.80 5.50 2.96
C ASN A 65 -17.52 4.11 3.57
N PHE A 66 -16.27 3.82 3.95
CA PHE A 66 -15.91 2.61 4.71
C PHE A 66 -15.48 2.92 6.15
N GLU A 67 -15.74 4.14 6.61
CA GLU A 67 -15.34 4.66 7.92
C GLU A 67 -15.72 3.69 9.04
N LEU A 68 -16.97 3.22 9.07
CA LEU A 68 -17.44 2.25 10.07
C LEU A 68 -16.61 0.95 10.09
N ARG A 69 -16.15 0.45 8.94
CA ARG A 69 -15.37 -0.79 8.87
C ARG A 69 -13.92 -0.62 9.30
N PHE A 70 -13.31 0.52 8.97
CA PHE A 70 -11.92 0.80 9.33
C PHE A 70 -11.78 1.37 10.75
N ASN A 71 -12.79 2.03 11.30
CA ASN A 71 -12.76 2.59 12.65
C ASN A 71 -13.06 1.54 13.74
N LEU A 72 -13.71 0.42 13.41
CA LEU A 72 -14.04 -0.63 14.37
C LEU A 72 -12.84 -1.50 14.81
N HIS A 73 -11.74 -1.51 14.03
CA HIS A 73 -10.57 -2.35 14.31
C HIS A 73 -9.25 -1.58 14.49
N CYS A 74 -9.22 -0.26 14.31
CA CYS A 74 -8.00 0.55 14.48
C CYS A 74 -7.72 0.99 15.94
N CYS A 75 -8.27 0.26 16.92
CA CYS A 75 -7.85 0.29 18.33
C CYS A 75 -7.15 -1.02 18.70
N GLN A 76 -6.00 -1.29 18.08
CA GLN A 76 -5.03 -2.36 18.41
C GLN A 76 -3.89 -2.11 17.41
N VAL A 77 -2.64 -1.80 17.74
CA VAL A 77 -1.79 -2.05 18.90
C VAL A 77 -0.78 -0.89 18.94
N LEU A 78 -0.55 -0.30 20.11
CA LEU A 78 0.67 0.49 20.40
C LEU A 78 1.83 -0.47 20.63
#